data_AF-A0A7G7MMK1-F1
#
_entry.id   AF-A0A7G7MMK1-F1
#
_cell.length_a   1.000
_cell.length_b   1.000
_cell.length_c   1.000
_cell.angle_alpha   90.00
_cell.angle_beta   90.00
_cell.angle_gamma   90.00
#
_symmetry.space_group_name_H-M   'P 1'
#
loop_
_entity.id
_entity.type
_entity.pdbx_description
1 polymer ?
#
loop_
_entity_poly.entity_id
_entity_poly.type
_entity_poly.pdbx_seq_one_letter_code
_entity_poly.pdbx_strand_id
1 'polypeptide(L)' 'MRDGESSAEWCTHFARTVADEIRTGVQCGALTFGEADQLLARMRVLLEQALDLAPQPI' A
#
# COMPACT_ATOMS: atom_id res chain seq x y z
N MET A 1 0.72 0.87 14.14
CA MET A 1 1.68 1.98 14.20
C MET A 1 2.65 1.65 15.31
N ARG A 2 3.97 1.78 15.07
CA ARG A 2 4.92 1.69 16.19
C ARG A 2 4.62 2.85 17.14
N ASP A 3 4.83 2.66 18.44
CA ASP A 3 4.59 3.73 19.41
C ASP A 3 5.38 5.00 19.01
N GLY A 4 4.67 6.11 18.79
CA GLY A 4 5.24 7.41 18.44
C GLY A 4 5.40 7.71 16.94
N GLU A 5 5.09 6.77 16.04
CA GLU A 5 5.12 7.00 14.59
C GLU A 5 3.95 7.87 14.13
N SER A 6 4.22 8.98 13.45
CA SER A 6 3.16 9.79 12.85
C SER A 6 2.49 9.06 11.69
N SER A 7 1.23 9.38 11.40
CA SER A 7 0.54 8.78 10.25
C SER A 7 1.28 9.02 8.93
N ALA A 8 1.96 10.16 8.76
CA ALA A 8 2.72 10.48 7.56
C ALA A 8 3.97 9.60 7.40
N GLU A 9 4.69 9.36 8.50
CA GLU A 9 5.86 8.46 8.52
C GLU A 9 5.44 7.03 8.20
N TRP A 10 4.36 6.57 8.83
CA TRP A 10 3.81 5.25 8.56
C TRP A 10 3.40 5.09 7.10
N CYS A 11 2.65 6.05 6.53
CA CYS A 11 2.23 6.02 5.13
C CYS A 11 3.44 5.99 4.17
N THR A 12 4.48 6.75 4.48
CA THR A 12 5.71 6.79 3.67
C THR A 12 6.45 5.45 3.72
N HIS A 13 6.60 4.87 4.91
CA HIS A 13 7.24 3.56 5.08
C HIS A 13 6.45 2.44 4.39
N PHE A 14 5.13 2.47 4.54
CA PHE A 14 4.23 1.53 3.90
C PHE A 14 4.34 1.60 2.37
N ALA A 15 4.23 2.79 1.78
CA ALA A 15 4.34 2.97 0.34
C ALA A 15 5.68 2.48 -0.21
N ARG A 16 6.78 2.77 0.51
CA ARG A 16 8.12 2.30 0.16
C ARG A 16 8.22 0.77 0.20
N THR A 17 7.74 0.15 1.27
CA THR A 17 7.76 -1.30 1.45
C THR A 17 6.99 -1.98 0.31
N VAL A 18 5.78 -1.51 0.01
CA VAL A 18 4.95 -2.06 -1.08
C VAL A 18 5.67 -1.92 -2.43
N ALA A 19 6.25 -0.76 -2.72
CA ALA A 19 6.98 -0.55 -3.96
C ALA A 19 8.20 -1.49 -4.10
N ASP A 20 8.92 -1.73 -3.00
CA ASP A 20 10.07 -2.63 -2.97
C ASP A 20 9.65 -4.09 -3.20
N GLU A 21 8.60 -4.56 -2.50
CA GLU A 21 8.06 -5.91 -2.67
C GLU A 21 7.53 -6.17 -4.08
N ILE A 22 6.79 -5.21 -4.66
CA ILE A 22 6.28 -5.33 -6.04
C ILE A 22 7.45 -5.39 -7.03
N ARG A 23 8.48 -4.54 -6.83
CA ARG A 23 9.67 -4.56 -7.70
C ARG A 23 10.40 -5.89 -7.61
N THR A 24 10.60 -6.41 -6.41
CA THR A 24 11.22 -7.72 -6.18
C THR A 24 10.40 -8.84 -6.83
N GLY A 25 9.07 -8.82 -6.67
CA GLY A 25 8.17 -9.79 -7.28
C GLY A 25 8.24 -9.82 -8.82
N VAL A 26 8.34 -8.65 -9.45
CA VAL A 26 8.55 -8.54 -10.90
C VAL A 26 9.94 -9.03 -11.31
N GLN A 27 10.98 -8.66 -10.56
CA GLN A 27 12.37 -9.06 -10.86
C GLN A 27 12.59 -10.56 -10.75
N CYS A 28 11.95 -11.24 -9.79
CA CYS A 28 12.06 -12.69 -9.63
C CYS A 28 11.06 -13.49 -10.46
N GLY A 29 10.19 -12.81 -11.24
CA GLY A 29 9.19 -13.44 -12.09
C GLY A 29 7.99 -14.02 -11.33
N ALA A 30 7.80 -13.66 -10.06
CA ALA A 30 6.62 -14.03 -9.28
C ALA A 30 5.35 -13.30 -9.77
N LEU A 31 5.52 -12.13 -10.39
CA LEU A 31 4.45 -11.30 -10.95
C LEU A 31 4.89 -10.75 -12.30
N THR A 32 3.99 -10.71 -13.27
CA THR A 32 4.15 -9.86 -14.45
C THR A 32 3.89 -8.39 -14.10
N PHE A 33 4.35 -7.47 -14.96
CA PHE A 33 4.02 -6.04 -14.81
C PHE A 33 2.50 -5.79 -14.81
N GLY A 34 1.74 -6.53 -15.62
CA GLY A 34 0.28 -6.40 -15.66
C GLY A 34 -0.41 -6.86 -14.38
N GLU A 35 0.06 -7.95 -13.77
CA GLU A 35 -0.46 -8.43 -12.48
C GLU A 35 -0.11 -7.48 -11.34
N ALA A 36 1.10 -6.90 -11.35
CA ALA A 36 1.51 -5.87 -10.40
C ALA A 36 0.61 -4.63 -10.47
N ASP A 37 0.28 -4.15 -11.68
CA ASP A 37 -0.62 -3.01 -11.88
C ASP A 37 -2.03 -3.31 -11.36
N GLN A 38 -2.57 -4.49 -11.67
CA GLN A 38 -3.88 -4.92 -11.15
C GLN A 38 -3.89 -5.03 -9.62
N LEU A 39 -2.80 -5.52 -9.02
CA LEU A 39 -2.68 -5.62 -7.56
C LEU A 39 -2.69 -4.23 -6.91
N LEU A 40 -1.92 -3.28 -7.45
CA LEU A 40 -1.88 -1.90 -6.97
C LEU A 40 -3.26 -1.22 -7.12
N ALA A 41 -3.96 -1.45 -8.23
CA ALA A 41 -5.31 -0.93 -8.44
C ALA A 41 -6.31 -1.46 -7.40
N ARG A 42 -6.27 -2.76 -7.09
CA ARG A 42 -7.13 -3.37 -6.04
C ARG A 42 -6.78 -2.85 -4.65
N MET A 43 -5.48 -2.70 -4.37
CA MET A 43 -5.00 -2.19 -3.10
C MET A 43 -5.46 -0.75 -2.85
N ARG A 44 -5.47 0.09 -3.89
CA ARG A 44 -6.04 1.44 -3.83
C ARG A 44 -7.50 1.43 -3.39
N VAL A 45 -8.33 0.58 -3.99
CA VAL A 45 -9.76 0.47 -3.62
C VAL A 45 -9.93 0.10 -2.15
N LEU A 46 -9.13 -0.85 -1.65
CA LEU A 46 -9.17 -1.24 -0.24
C LEU A 46 -8.75 -0.11 0.70
N LEU A 47 -7.74 0.68 0.31
CA LEU A 47 -7.32 1.85 1.09
C LEU A 47 -8.40 2.93 1.11
N GLU A 48 -9.02 3.23 -0.03
CA GLU A 48 -10.13 4.18 -0.12
C GLU A 48 -11.31 3.74 0.76
N GLN A 49 -11.71 2.46 0.68
CA GLN A 49 -12.76 1.91 1.54
C GLN A 49 -12.42 1.98 3.03
N ALA A 50 -11.17 1.67 3.41
CA ALA A 50 -10.75 1.73 4.81
C ALA A 50 -10.76 3.17 5.34
N LEU A 51 -10.41 4.15 4.51
CA LEU A 51 -10.48 5.57 4.85
C LEU A 51 -11.93 6.06 4.98
N ASP A 52 -12.83 5.62 4.09
CA ASP A 52 -14.25 5.98 4.15
C ASP A 52 -14.97 5.38 5.37
N LEU A 53 -14.51 4.21 5.84
CA LEU A 53 -15.03 3.54 7.04
C LEU A 53 -14.47 4.15 8.34
N ALA A 54 -13.40 4.95 8.28
CA ALA A 54 -12.88 5.62 9.45
C ALA A 54 -13.86 6.72 9.88
N PRO A 55 -14.30 6.78 11.16
CA PRO A 55 -15.18 7.84 11.61
C PRO A 55 -14.54 9.20 11.32
N GLN A 56 -15.22 10.02 10.53
CA GLN A 56 -14.81 11.39 10.26
C GLN A 56 -14.78 12.13 11.59
N PRO A 57 -13.68 12.80 11.97
CA PRO A 57 -13.66 13.63 13.16
C PRO A 57 -14.73 14.72 13.02
N ILE A 58 -15.62 14.81 14.01
CA ILE A 58 -16.69 15.83 14.11
C ILE A 58 -16.05 17.19 14.44
#